data_AF-A0A930RCV5-F1
#
_entry.id   AF-A0A930RCV5-F1
#
_cell.length_a   1.000
_cell.length_b   1.000
_cell.length_c   1.000
_cell.angle_alpha   90.00
_cell.angle_beta   90.00
_cell.angle_gamma   90.00
#
_symmetry.space_group_name_H-M   'P 1'
#
loop_
_entity.id
_entity.type
_entity.pdbx_description
1 polymer ?
#
loop_
_entity_poly.entity_id
_entity_poly.type
_entity_poly.pdbx_seq_one_letter_code
_entity_poly.pdbx_strand_id
1 'polypeptide(L)' 'MTINQLLQKLDTSSPILQATFGLERENLRVTADGHLAQTAHPSQLGSRNFHPTIQTDFSEQQLELITPIAHST' A
#
# COMPACT_ATOMS: atom_id res chain seq x y z
N MET A 1 -17.68 31.07 -0.85
CA MET A 1 -16.21 30.98 -0.81
C MET A 1 -15.87 29.51 -1.00
N THR A 2 -15.24 29.12 -2.11
CA THR A 2 -14.89 27.72 -2.38
C THR A 2 -13.70 27.30 -1.51
N ILE A 3 -13.77 26.13 -0.88
CA ILE A 3 -12.75 25.58 0.02
C ILE A 3 -11.34 25.59 -0.60
N ASN A 4 -11.24 25.44 -1.93
CA ASN A 4 -9.98 25.32 -2.68
C ASN A 4 -9.08 26.57 -2.67
N GLN A 5 -9.55 27.72 -2.18
CA GLN A 5 -8.76 28.96 -2.16
C GLN A 5 -8.29 29.37 -0.75
N LEU A 6 -8.69 28.65 0.29
CA LEU A 6 -8.30 28.99 1.68
C LEU A 6 -6.82 28.75 1.94
N LEU A 7 -6.25 27.70 1.34
CA LEU A 7 -4.84 27.37 1.47
C LEU A 7 -3.92 28.37 0.74
N GLN A 8 -4.44 29.11 -0.25
CA GLN A 8 -3.66 30.10 -1.00
C GLN A 8 -3.36 31.37 -0.18
N LYS A 9 -4.06 31.56 0.94
CA LYS A 9 -3.86 32.69 1.87
C LYS A 9 -2.89 32.36 3.01
N LEU A 10 -2.40 31.12 3.05
CA LEU A 10 -1.45 30.71 4.07
C LEU A 10 -0.10 31.37 3.85
N ASP A 11 0.63 31.57 4.94
CA ASP A 11 2.02 32.03 4.87
C ASP A 11 2.86 31.03 4.07
N THR A 12 3.82 31.52 3.31
CA THR A 12 4.73 30.70 2.49
C THR A 12 5.56 29.70 3.29
N SER A 13 5.79 29.93 4.58
CA SER A 13 6.46 28.99 5.48
C SER A 13 5.54 27.90 6.02
N SER A 14 4.26 27.91 5.66
CA SER A 14 3.30 26.90 6.12
C SER A 14 3.71 25.53 5.56
N PRO A 15 3.84 24.49 6.40
CA PRO A 15 4.36 23.19 5.99
C PRO A 15 3.28 22.35 5.28
N ILE A 16 2.69 22.87 4.21
CA ILE A 16 1.53 22.26 3.53
C ILE A 16 1.85 20.91 2.87
N LEU A 17 3.12 20.61 2.67
CA LEU A 17 3.60 19.33 2.13
C LEU A 17 4.00 18.34 3.23
N GLN A 18 4.04 18.77 4.50
CA GLN A 18 4.37 17.88 5.60
C GLN A 18 3.24 16.87 5.77
N ALA A 19 3.53 15.63 5.40
CA ALA A 19 2.59 14.54 5.44
C ALA A 19 3.30 13.23 5.76
N THR A 20 2.47 12.26 6.09
CA THR A 20 2.87 10.90 6.41
C THR A 20 2.16 9.99 5.40
N PHE A 21 2.91 9.08 4.80
CA PHE A 21 2.45 8.27 3.67
C PHE A 21 2.52 6.80 4.01
N GLY A 22 1.52 6.04 3.58
CA GLY A 22 1.52 4.59 3.53
C GLY A 22 1.15 4.14 2.13
N LEU A 23 1.66 3.00 1.70
CA LEU A 23 1.38 2.43 0.39
C LEU A 23 0.98 0.97 0.54
N GLU A 24 -0.13 0.62 -0.11
CA GLU A 24 -0.62 -0.74 -0.25
C GLU A 24 -0.65 -1.06 -1.74
N ARG A 25 -0.19 -2.26 -2.10
CA ARG A 25 -0.16 -2.72 -3.49
C ARG A 25 -0.62 -4.17 -3.58
N GLU A 26 -1.73 -4.37 -4.27
CA GLU A 26 -2.31 -5.69 -4.53
C GLU A 26 -2.00 -6.17 -5.94
N ASN A 27 -1.58 -7.44 -6.08
CA ASN A 27 -1.40 -8.10 -7.37
C ASN A 27 -1.74 -9.59 -7.28
N LEU A 28 -2.18 -10.17 -8.41
CA LEU A 28 -2.43 -11.60 -8.51
C LEU A 28 -1.12 -12.35 -8.80
N ARG A 29 -0.88 -13.43 -8.05
CA ARG A 29 0.18 -14.40 -8.34
C ARG A 29 -0.24 -15.23 -9.55
N VAL A 30 0.68 -15.37 -10.50
CA VAL A 30 0.43 -16.10 -11.76
C VAL A 30 1.51 -17.14 -12.03
N THR A 31 1.18 -18.13 -12.84
CA THR A 31 2.14 -19.05 -13.47
C THR A 31 2.90 -18.33 -14.59
N ALA A 32 3.97 -18.95 -15.10
CA ALA A 32 4.72 -18.40 -16.23
C ALA A 32 3.87 -18.22 -17.50
N ASP A 33 2.81 -19.03 -17.65
CA ASP A 33 1.85 -18.96 -18.75
C ASP A 33 0.75 -17.90 -18.53
N GLY A 34 0.80 -17.16 -17.42
CA GLY A 34 -0.15 -16.08 -17.10
C GLY A 34 -1.46 -16.54 -16.47
N HIS A 35 -1.58 -17.81 -16.06
CA HIS A 35 -2.75 -18.30 -15.32
C HIS A 35 -2.65 -17.97 -13.83
N LEU A 36 -3.79 -17.82 -13.15
CA LEU A 36 -3.80 -17.62 -11.69
C LEU A 36 -3.13 -18.81 -10.98
N ALA A 37 -2.23 -18.50 -10.06
CA ALA A 37 -1.57 -19.52 -9.24
C ALA A 37 -2.62 -20.32 -8.45
N GLN A 38 -2.53 -21.64 -8.43
CA GLN A 38 -3.41 -22.51 -7.63
C GLN A 38 -2.73 -23.03 -6.35
N THR A 39 -1.49 -22.59 -6.12
CA THR A 39 -0.70 -22.92 -4.92
C THR A 39 -1.13 -22.06 -3.74
N ALA A 40 -1.00 -22.59 -2.52
CA ALA A 40 -1.13 -21.79 -1.29
C ALA A 40 -0.10 -20.64 -1.22
N HIS A 41 -0.30 -19.74 -0.26
CA HIS A 41 0.60 -18.66 0.08
C HIS A 41 2.00 -19.22 0.39
N PRO A 42 3.08 -18.66 -0.18
CA PRO A 42 4.42 -19.18 0.03
C PRO A 42 4.82 -19.15 1.51
N SER A 43 5.13 -20.31 2.08
CA SER A 43 5.45 -20.42 3.52
C SER A 43 6.70 -19.63 3.93
N GLN A 44 7.60 -19.36 2.98
CA GLN A 44 8.79 -18.55 3.19
C GLN A 44 8.48 -17.07 3.45
N LEU A 45 7.29 -16.59 3.07
CA LEU A 45 6.84 -15.21 3.30
C LEU A 45 6.17 -15.02 4.68
N GLY A 46 6.16 -16.07 5.52
CA GLY A 46 5.56 -16.03 6.83
C GLY A 46 4.06 -16.32 6.81
N SER A 47 3.38 -16.03 7.92
CA SER A 47 1.94 -16.26 8.06
C SER A 47 1.16 -14.99 7.73
N ARG A 48 0.17 -15.09 6.85
CA ARG A 48 -0.75 -13.98 6.60
C ARG A 48 -1.46 -13.46 7.85
N ASN A 49 -1.58 -14.28 8.90
CA ASN A 49 -2.31 -13.91 10.12
C ASN A 49 -1.61 -12.80 10.92
N PHE A 50 -0.30 -12.59 10.72
CA PHE A 50 0.48 -11.63 11.50
C PHE A 50 1.62 -10.95 10.74
N HIS A 51 1.90 -11.33 9.48
CA HIS A 51 3.00 -10.72 8.74
C HIS A 51 2.67 -9.26 8.38
N PRO A 52 3.47 -8.27 8.81
CA PRO A 52 3.05 -6.86 8.82
C PRO A 52 3.09 -6.18 7.45
N THR A 53 3.78 -6.77 6.47
CA THR A 53 4.09 -6.10 5.19
C THR A 53 3.79 -6.94 3.94
N ILE A 54 3.43 -8.21 4.12
CA ILE A 54 3.15 -9.16 3.03
C ILE A 54 1.99 -10.01 3.48
N GLN A 55 0.85 -9.90 2.81
CA GLN A 55 -0.39 -10.60 3.14
C GLN A 55 -1.10 -11.08 1.87
N THR A 56 -2.31 -11.62 2.05
CA THR A 56 -3.29 -11.78 0.99
C THR A 56 -4.55 -11.01 1.35
N ASP A 57 -5.13 -10.33 0.35
CA ASP A 57 -6.39 -9.60 0.51
C ASP A 57 -7.58 -10.56 0.33
N PHE A 58 -8.39 -10.40 -0.73
CA PHE A 58 -9.63 -11.15 -0.92
C PHE A 58 -9.39 -12.65 -1.21
N SER A 59 -8.37 -12.99 -2.00
CA SER A 59 -8.11 -14.35 -2.46
C SER A 59 -6.71 -14.83 -2.12
N GLU A 60 -6.52 -16.15 -2.03
CA GLU A 60 -5.22 -16.77 -1.79
C GLU A 60 -4.17 -16.41 -2.87
N GLN A 61 -4.64 -16.06 -4.06
CA GLN A 61 -3.81 -15.64 -5.18
C GLN A 61 -3.46 -14.15 -5.16
N GLN A 62 -4.22 -13.31 -4.48
CA GLN A 62 -4.02 -11.86 -4.46
C GLN A 62 -3.09 -11.48 -3.33
N LEU A 63 -1.80 -11.34 -3.66
CA LEU A 63 -0.78 -10.87 -2.74
C LEU A 63 -0.97 -9.36 -2.51
N GLU A 64 -0.89 -8.96 -1.25
CA GLU A 64 -0.89 -7.58 -0.83
C GLU A 64 0.47 -7.24 -0.20
N LEU A 65 1.10 -6.18 -0.69
CA LEU A 65 2.32 -5.62 -0.14
C LEU A 65 1.99 -4.31 0.56
N ILE A 66 2.25 -4.24 1.86
CA ILE A 66 1.93 -3.12 2.73
C ILE A 66 3.24 -2.50 3.20
N THR A 67 3.45 -1.21 2.97
CA THR A 67 4.60 -0.51 3.54
C THR A 67 4.28 -0.05 4.97
N PRO A 68 5.28 -0.03 5.87
CA PRO A 68 5.19 0.82 7.04
C PRO A 68 4.92 2.27 6.64
N ILE A 69 4.41 3.03 7.61
CA ILE A 69 4.33 4.48 7.48
C ILE A 69 5.71 5.08 7.19
N ALA A 70 5.77 6.00 6.23
CA ALA A 70 6.95 6.75 5.87
C ALA A 70 6.69 8.27 5.89
N HIS A 71 7.74 9.02 6.18
CA HIS A 71 7.74 10.48 6.04
C HIS A 71 8.46 10.85 4.75
N SER A 72 7.90 11.78 3.97
CA SER A 72 8.63 12.43 2.88
C SER A 72 9.20 13.74 3.40
N THR A 73 10.50 13.93 3.23
CA THR A 73 11.18 15.21 3.45
C THR A 73 10.89 16.19 2.33
#